data_AF-A0A9N8HBI6-F1
#
_entry.id   AF-A0A9N8HBI6-F1
#
_cell.length_a   1.000
_cell.length_b   1.000
_cell.length_c   1.000
_cell.angle_alpha   90.00
_cell.angle_beta   90.00
_cell.angle_gamma   90.00
#
_symmetry.space_group_name_H-M   'P 1'
#
loop_
_entity.id
_entity.type
_entity.pdbx_description
1 polymer ?
#
loop_
_entity_poly.entity_id
_entity_poly.type
_entity_poly.pdbx_seq_one_letter_code
_entity_poly.pdbx_strand_id
1 'polypeptide(L)'
;MSPQKWDENHPARILLLKEMNEGRIPLDSNEMGPAEVYYKYHSTVEFQVEGMEYNSTFTSRLRRLREQIRRDQGKPEKATKTKTARKKKDVSLTWNENHPARILLYKEIAEGRIPLDEKEMGPAEVWCTYHDTLEFQMDGVEFNDNFATRLSSLRAIVKRDQGRAANDRKALEKAMKNHPVQELNHRGEPQWNGSLAQALLQQDMAEGKHETMRPSELWEARPEYKEAFSRKDDFRWKIRQEIRTKKYLYTLEYRAEEKLRKNLKKEGIVLPDQDEDLDGVMDLEEMEDT
;
A
#
# COMPACT_ATOMS: atom_id res chain seq x y z
N MET A 1 8.67 38.47 -19.30
CA MET A 1 7.72 37.54 -18.67
C MET A 1 7.92 36.18 -19.34
N SER A 2 7.64 35.07 -18.67
CA SER A 2 7.83 33.74 -19.27
C SER A 2 6.61 33.38 -20.11
N PRO A 3 6.76 32.88 -21.35
CA PRO A 3 5.62 32.54 -22.19
C PRO A 3 4.69 31.56 -21.49
N GLN A 4 3.39 31.84 -21.50
CA GLN A 4 2.40 30.98 -20.86
C GLN A 4 2.42 29.60 -21.54
N LYS A 5 2.47 28.53 -20.74
CA LYS A 5 2.54 27.16 -21.26
C LYS A 5 1.23 26.81 -21.97
N TRP A 6 1.32 26.19 -23.15
CA TRP A 6 0.18 25.65 -23.89
C TRP A 6 -0.33 24.36 -23.21
N ASP A 7 -1.04 24.52 -22.11
CA ASP A 7 -1.65 23.44 -21.33
C ASP A 7 -3.18 23.42 -21.50
N GLU A 8 -3.87 22.58 -20.71
CA GLU A 8 -5.30 22.42 -20.86
C GLU A 8 -6.13 23.66 -20.52
N ASN A 9 -5.57 24.56 -19.72
CA ASN A 9 -6.20 25.76 -19.22
C ASN A 9 -5.83 27.01 -20.03
N HIS A 10 -5.06 26.86 -21.11
CA HIS A 10 -4.67 27.98 -21.95
C HIS A 10 -5.91 28.62 -22.60
N PRO A 11 -6.14 29.94 -22.45
CA PRO A 11 -7.38 30.59 -22.86
C PRO A 11 -7.64 30.45 -24.38
N ALA A 12 -6.64 30.70 -25.23
CA ALA A 12 -6.77 30.45 -26.66
C ALA A 12 -7.09 28.99 -27.01
N ARG A 13 -6.57 28.01 -26.25
CA ARG A 13 -6.86 26.59 -26.48
C ARG A 13 -8.32 26.26 -26.18
N ILE A 14 -8.84 26.80 -25.07
CA ILE A 14 -10.24 26.62 -24.67
C ILE A 14 -11.17 27.24 -25.71
N LEU A 15 -10.88 28.46 -26.16
CA LEU A 15 -11.65 29.13 -27.21
C LEU A 15 -11.67 28.31 -28.50
N LEU A 16 -10.50 27.88 -28.98
CA LEU A 16 -10.40 27.08 -30.20
C LEU A 16 -11.17 25.75 -30.11
N LEU A 17 -11.09 25.05 -28.97
CA LEU A 17 -11.85 23.81 -28.76
C LEU A 17 -13.36 24.05 -28.78
N LYS A 18 -13.82 25.12 -28.13
CA LYS A 18 -15.23 25.53 -28.14
C LYS A 18 -15.71 25.80 -29.57
N GLU A 19 -14.97 26.62 -30.30
CA GLU A 19 -15.33 27.01 -31.68
C GLU A 19 -15.27 25.84 -32.68
N MET A 20 -14.37 24.88 -32.49
CA MET A 20 -14.33 23.64 -33.28
C MET A 20 -15.52 22.71 -32.98
N ASN A 21 -15.91 22.58 -31.71
CA ASN A 21 -17.08 21.78 -31.31
C ASN A 21 -18.40 22.40 -31.80
N GLU A 22 -18.47 23.73 -31.87
CA GLU A 22 -19.60 24.47 -32.43
C GLU A 22 -19.58 24.51 -33.98
N GLY A 23 -18.57 23.90 -34.62
CA GLY A 23 -18.44 23.84 -36.07
C GLY A 23 -18.04 25.15 -36.75
N ARG A 24 -17.70 26.20 -35.99
CA ARG A 24 -17.27 27.51 -36.50
C ARG A 24 -15.82 27.52 -36.98
N ILE A 25 -15.03 26.54 -36.53
CA ILE A 25 -13.72 26.20 -37.08
C ILE A 25 -13.79 24.77 -37.62
N PRO A 26 -13.71 24.59 -38.95
CA PRO A 26 -13.63 23.27 -39.57
C PRO A 26 -12.49 22.41 -39.04
N LEU A 27 -12.74 21.10 -38.95
CA LEU A 27 -11.71 20.12 -38.62
C LEU A 27 -10.76 19.88 -39.79
N ASP A 28 -11.21 20.07 -41.03
CA ASP A 28 -10.33 20.04 -42.19
C ASP A 28 -9.51 21.33 -42.30
N SER A 29 -8.20 21.18 -42.49
CA SER A 29 -7.28 22.28 -42.75
C SER A 29 -7.45 22.90 -44.13
N ASN A 30 -8.07 22.19 -45.07
CA ASN A 30 -8.36 22.71 -46.40
C ASN A 30 -9.56 23.68 -46.41
N GLU A 31 -10.49 23.53 -45.45
CA GLU A 31 -11.66 24.40 -45.34
C GLU A 31 -11.34 25.72 -44.61
N MET A 32 -10.50 25.66 -43.57
CA MET A 32 -10.04 26.86 -42.86
C MET A 32 -8.59 26.71 -42.47
N GLY A 33 -7.73 27.50 -43.10
CA GLY A 33 -6.29 27.45 -42.88
C GLY A 33 -5.90 28.00 -41.51
N PRO A 34 -4.72 27.63 -40.95
CA PRO A 34 -4.26 28.19 -39.69
C PRO A 34 -4.15 29.72 -39.69
N ALA A 35 -3.73 30.34 -40.80
CA ALA A 35 -3.67 31.80 -40.92
C ALA A 35 -5.06 32.43 -40.75
N GLU A 36 -6.07 31.85 -41.40
CA GLU A 36 -7.44 32.34 -41.34
C GLU A 36 -8.03 32.19 -39.93
N VAL A 37 -7.81 31.05 -39.28
CA VAL A 37 -8.19 30.86 -37.88
C VAL A 37 -7.52 31.90 -36.99
N TYR A 38 -6.21 32.14 -37.18
CA TYR A 38 -5.50 33.12 -36.40
C TYR A 38 -6.09 34.52 -36.57
N TYR A 39 -6.21 35.04 -37.80
CA TYR A 39 -6.72 36.39 -38.02
C TYR A 39 -8.20 36.55 -37.62
N LYS A 40 -9.00 35.49 -37.65
CA LYS A 40 -10.38 35.54 -37.18
C LYS A 40 -10.49 35.74 -35.66
N TYR A 41 -9.57 35.15 -34.89
CA TYR A 41 -9.62 35.17 -33.43
C TYR A 41 -8.51 36.00 -32.76
N HIS A 42 -7.55 36.57 -33.49
CA HIS A 42 -6.41 37.30 -32.91
C HIS A 42 -6.81 38.52 -32.07
N SER A 43 -7.97 39.13 -32.38
CA SER A 43 -8.51 40.28 -31.65
C SER A 43 -9.23 39.90 -30.36
N THR A 44 -9.45 38.61 -30.11
CA THR A 44 -10.09 38.12 -28.88
C THR A 44 -9.12 38.20 -27.70
N VAL A 45 -9.66 38.46 -26.52
CA VAL A 45 -8.87 38.60 -25.28
C VAL A 45 -8.08 37.31 -24.99
N GLU A 46 -8.63 36.18 -25.39
CA GLU A 46 -8.02 34.86 -25.25
C GLU A 46 -6.77 34.65 -26.10
N PHE A 47 -6.65 35.39 -27.22
CA PHE A 47 -5.50 35.37 -28.13
C PHE A 47 -4.49 36.49 -27.84
N GLN A 48 -4.82 37.48 -27.01
CA GLN A 48 -3.92 38.56 -26.59
C GLN A 48 -2.93 38.12 -25.49
N VAL A 49 -2.73 36.81 -25.32
CA VAL A 49 -1.83 36.23 -24.32
C VAL A 49 -0.43 36.02 -24.92
N GLU A 50 0.60 36.27 -24.11
CA GLU A 50 2.01 36.15 -24.51
C GLU A 50 2.31 34.76 -25.12
N GLY A 51 2.79 34.73 -26.37
CA GLY A 51 3.10 33.50 -27.11
C GLY A 51 2.02 33.00 -28.07
N MET A 52 0.97 33.78 -28.31
CA MET A 52 -0.06 33.55 -29.35
C MET A 52 0.18 34.42 -30.59
N GLU A 53 1.36 34.28 -31.19
CA GLU A 53 1.67 34.87 -32.50
C GLU A 53 1.41 33.86 -33.63
N TYR A 54 1.13 34.37 -34.84
CA TYR A 54 1.04 33.50 -36.00
C TYR A 54 2.43 32.97 -36.38
N ASN A 55 2.72 31.75 -35.96
CA ASN A 55 3.97 31.06 -36.25
C ASN A 55 3.76 29.55 -36.41
N SER A 56 4.84 28.82 -36.68
CA SER A 56 4.81 27.35 -36.83
C SER A 56 4.33 26.60 -35.57
N THR A 57 4.47 27.21 -34.39
CA THR A 57 3.96 26.62 -33.14
C THR A 57 2.45 26.70 -33.06
N PHE A 58 1.84 27.83 -33.46
CA PHE A 58 0.39 27.97 -33.56
C PHE A 58 -0.19 26.96 -34.55
N THR A 59 0.39 26.85 -35.75
CA THR A 59 -0.10 25.90 -36.77
C THR A 59 -0.03 24.45 -36.27
N SER A 60 1.06 24.09 -35.57
CA SER A 60 1.23 22.77 -34.96
C SER A 60 0.21 22.50 -33.84
N ARG A 61 -0.06 23.50 -32.99
CA ARG A 61 -1.06 23.42 -31.90
C ARG A 61 -2.46 23.22 -32.46
N LEU A 62 -2.85 24.00 -33.46
CA LEU A 62 -4.15 23.89 -34.13
C LEU A 62 -4.34 22.53 -34.81
N ARG A 63 -3.30 22.02 -35.50
CA ARG A 63 -3.33 20.68 -36.11
C ARG A 63 -3.57 19.59 -35.06
N ARG A 64 -2.85 19.64 -33.93
CA ARG A 64 -3.02 18.68 -32.84
C ARG A 64 -4.44 18.70 -32.26
N LEU A 65 -5.03 19.89 -32.09
CA LEU A 65 -6.42 20.03 -31.60
C LEU A 65 -7.42 19.40 -32.56
N ARG A 66 -7.31 19.67 -33.87
CA ARG A 66 -8.16 19.06 -34.89
C ARG A 66 -8.07 17.53 -34.87
N GLU A 67 -6.84 17.00 -34.75
CA GLU A 67 -6.62 15.56 -34.71
C GLU A 67 -7.15 14.92 -33.41
N GLN A 68 -7.06 15.61 -32.28
CA GLN A 68 -7.66 15.18 -31.02
C GLN A 68 -9.19 15.04 -31.15
N ILE A 69 -9.88 16.05 -31.69
CA ILE A 69 -11.33 16.00 -31.88
C ILE A 69 -11.74 14.88 -32.84
N ARG A 70 -11.00 14.67 -33.94
CA ARG A 70 -11.27 13.55 -34.87
C ARG A 70 -11.17 12.19 -34.19
N ARG A 71 -10.19 12.00 -33.30
CA ARG A 71 -10.05 10.74 -32.51
C ARG A 71 -11.19 10.55 -31.53
N ASP A 72 -11.70 11.63 -30.95
CA ASP A 72 -12.81 11.60 -29.99
C ASP A 72 -14.17 11.34 -30.69
N GLN A 73 -14.35 11.82 -31.94
CA GLN A 73 -15.56 11.57 -32.76
C GLN A 73 -15.63 10.15 -33.34
N GLY A 74 -14.51 9.43 -33.47
CA GLY A 74 -14.45 8.08 -34.03
C GLY A 74 -14.76 6.93 -33.05
N LYS A 75 -15.12 7.22 -31.79
CA LYS A 75 -15.52 6.21 -30.80
C LYS A 75 -17.05 6.13 -30.69
N PRO A 76 -17.66 4.94 -30.84
CA PRO A 76 -19.10 4.78 -30.62
C PRO A 76 -19.48 5.12 -29.17
N GLU A 77 -20.63 5.75 -29.05
CA GLU A 77 -21.19 6.44 -27.89
C GLU A 77 -21.07 5.69 -26.56
N LYS A 78 -20.38 6.31 -25.60
CA LYS A 78 -20.80 6.30 -24.19
C LYS A 78 -20.87 7.76 -23.70
N ALA A 79 -22.10 8.25 -23.64
CA ALA A 79 -22.60 9.39 -22.86
C ALA A 79 -21.54 10.40 -22.36
N THR A 80 -21.32 11.46 -23.14
CA THR A 80 -20.61 12.66 -22.70
C THR A 80 -21.52 13.49 -21.79
N LYS A 81 -21.29 13.36 -20.47
CA LYS A 81 -21.74 14.37 -19.50
C LYS A 81 -21.07 15.72 -19.83
N THR A 82 -21.90 16.74 -20.00
CA THR A 82 -21.55 18.17 -20.01
C THR A 82 -20.69 18.51 -18.80
N LYS A 83 -19.44 18.93 -19.04
CA LYS A 83 -18.51 19.41 -18.00
C LYS A 83 -18.65 20.92 -17.82
N THR A 84 -19.72 21.33 -17.15
CA THR A 84 -19.82 22.63 -16.45
C THR A 84 -20.38 22.40 -15.06
N ALA A 85 -19.56 21.74 -14.24
CA ALA A 85 -19.59 21.79 -12.80
C ALA A 85 -18.18 21.40 -12.35
N ARG A 86 -17.60 22.12 -11.39
CA ARG A 86 -16.35 21.73 -10.72
C ARG A 86 -16.42 20.24 -10.40
N LYS A 87 -15.73 19.42 -11.20
CA LYS A 87 -15.53 18.02 -10.86
C LYS A 87 -14.57 18.06 -9.68
N LYS A 88 -15.10 17.86 -8.46
CA LYS A 88 -14.32 17.27 -7.36
C LYS A 88 -13.44 16.22 -8.01
N LYS A 89 -12.13 16.31 -7.77
CA LYS A 89 -11.15 15.34 -8.25
C LYS A 89 -11.69 13.96 -7.91
N ASP A 90 -12.23 13.28 -8.92
CA ASP A 90 -12.80 11.95 -8.82
C ASP A 90 -11.58 11.05 -8.63
N VAL A 91 -11.14 10.93 -7.39
CA VAL A 91 -10.06 10.03 -7.00
C VAL A 91 -10.62 8.65 -7.26
N SER A 92 -10.36 8.12 -8.46
CA SER A 92 -10.65 6.74 -8.78
C SER A 92 -10.05 5.87 -7.69
N LEU A 93 -10.90 5.26 -6.87
CA LEU A 93 -10.49 4.45 -5.73
C LEU A 93 -9.47 3.39 -6.17
N THR A 94 -8.22 3.56 -5.73
CA THR A 94 -7.15 2.61 -6.01
C THR A 94 -7.24 1.41 -5.06
N TRP A 95 -8.03 0.40 -5.44
CA TRP A 95 -8.17 -0.86 -4.71
C TRP A 95 -6.95 -1.79 -4.87
N ASN A 96 -5.81 -1.38 -4.29
CA ASN A 96 -4.54 -2.12 -4.33
C ASN A 96 -4.29 -2.88 -3.00
N GLU A 97 -3.14 -3.56 -2.88
CA GLU A 97 -2.75 -4.34 -1.68
C GLU A 97 -2.57 -3.51 -0.42
N ASN A 98 -2.34 -2.21 -0.59
CA ASN A 98 -2.09 -1.29 0.51
C ASN A 98 -3.37 -0.54 0.94
N HIS A 99 -4.52 -0.81 0.30
CA HIS A 99 -5.78 -0.15 0.63
C HIS A 99 -6.26 -0.59 2.03
N PRO A 100 -6.50 0.34 2.97
CA PRO A 100 -6.89 0.01 4.35
C PRO A 100 -8.10 -0.93 4.46
N ALA A 101 -9.22 -0.62 3.78
CA ALA A 101 -10.40 -1.51 3.78
C ALA A 101 -10.10 -2.92 3.27
N ARG A 102 -9.22 -3.05 2.27
CA ARG A 102 -8.82 -4.35 1.73
C ARG A 102 -7.97 -5.12 2.75
N ILE A 103 -7.04 -4.46 3.42
CA ILE A 103 -6.20 -5.06 4.46
C ILE A 103 -7.08 -5.56 5.62
N LEU A 104 -8.02 -4.72 6.08
CA LEU A 104 -8.99 -5.09 7.11
C LEU A 104 -9.75 -6.36 6.70
N LEU A 105 -10.44 -6.32 5.55
CA LEU A 105 -11.19 -7.47 5.05
C LEU A 105 -10.33 -8.72 4.90
N TYR A 106 -9.09 -8.59 4.42
CA TYR A 106 -8.18 -9.72 4.31
C TYR A 106 -7.87 -10.35 5.67
N LYS A 107 -7.55 -9.53 6.69
CA LYS A 107 -7.29 -9.99 8.05
C LYS A 107 -8.53 -10.68 8.64
N GLU A 108 -9.69 -10.06 8.53
CA GLU A 108 -10.96 -10.60 9.04
C GLU A 108 -11.33 -11.95 8.40
N ILE A 109 -11.09 -12.12 7.09
CA ILE A 109 -11.29 -13.40 6.40
C ILE A 109 -10.24 -14.42 6.83
N ALA A 110 -8.97 -14.02 6.96
CA ALA A 110 -7.89 -14.91 7.35
C ALA A 110 -8.06 -15.44 8.79
N GLU A 111 -8.59 -14.61 9.68
CA GLU A 111 -8.92 -14.96 11.07
C GLU A 111 -10.26 -15.69 11.19
N GLY A 112 -11.02 -15.82 10.10
CA GLY A 112 -12.27 -16.58 10.03
C GLY A 112 -13.49 -15.86 10.58
N ARG A 113 -13.40 -14.55 10.91
CA ARG A 113 -14.56 -13.73 11.31
C ARG A 113 -15.49 -13.47 10.13
N ILE A 114 -14.92 -13.30 8.93
CA ILE A 114 -15.68 -13.31 7.68
C ILE A 114 -15.53 -14.69 7.04
N PRO A 115 -16.62 -15.46 6.91
CA PRO A 115 -16.60 -16.74 6.22
C PRO A 115 -16.09 -16.67 4.78
N LEU A 116 -15.43 -17.76 4.34
CA LEU A 116 -15.03 -17.93 2.94
C LEU A 116 -16.21 -18.24 2.03
N ASP A 117 -17.27 -18.86 2.56
CA ASP A 117 -18.50 -19.09 1.82
C ASP A 117 -19.37 -17.82 1.83
N GLU A 118 -19.82 -17.42 0.64
CA GLU A 118 -20.70 -16.28 0.45
C GLU A 118 -22.11 -16.54 0.96
N LYS A 119 -22.53 -17.81 1.06
CA LYS A 119 -23.83 -18.19 1.62
C LYS A 119 -23.90 -18.04 3.13
N GLU A 120 -22.76 -18.13 3.82
CA GLU A 120 -22.70 -17.99 5.27
C GLU A 120 -22.75 -16.53 5.69
N MET A 121 -22.09 -15.64 4.93
CA MET A 121 -22.13 -14.20 5.17
C MET A 121 -22.09 -13.44 3.85
N GLY A 122 -23.19 -12.77 3.52
CA GLY A 122 -23.32 -12.05 2.26
C GLY A 122 -22.53 -10.73 2.25
N PRO A 123 -22.29 -10.12 1.06
CA PRO A 123 -21.62 -8.82 0.97
C PRO A 123 -22.34 -7.71 1.76
N ALA A 124 -23.67 -7.73 1.80
CA ALA A 124 -24.46 -6.73 2.55
C ALA A 124 -24.21 -6.83 4.06
N GLU A 125 -24.13 -8.03 4.60
CA GLU A 125 -23.89 -8.28 6.02
C GLU A 125 -22.47 -7.88 6.43
N VAL A 126 -21.47 -8.23 5.61
CA VAL A 126 -20.10 -7.74 5.79
C VAL A 126 -20.08 -6.21 5.76
N TRP A 127 -20.75 -5.60 4.79
CA TRP A 127 -20.81 -4.14 4.72
C TRP A 127 -21.38 -3.52 6.00
N CYS A 128 -22.57 -3.97 6.45
CA CYS A 128 -23.17 -3.45 7.68
C CYS A 128 -22.27 -3.63 8.91
N THR A 129 -21.49 -4.71 8.98
CA THR A 129 -20.61 -4.99 10.11
C THR A 129 -19.41 -4.03 10.18
N TYR A 130 -18.84 -3.66 9.02
CA TYR A 130 -17.58 -2.91 8.96
C TYR A 130 -17.71 -1.48 8.40
N HIS A 131 -18.89 -1.05 7.92
CA HIS A 131 -19.04 0.27 7.30
C HIS A 131 -18.72 1.45 8.22
N ASP A 132 -18.92 1.28 9.53
CA ASP A 132 -18.64 2.31 10.54
C ASP A 132 -17.14 2.40 10.88
N THR A 133 -16.30 1.47 10.43
CA THR A 133 -14.87 1.52 10.73
C THR A 133 -14.18 2.61 9.91
N LEU A 134 -13.11 3.16 10.45
CA LEU A 134 -12.35 4.23 9.81
C LEU A 134 -11.87 3.81 8.41
N GLU A 135 -11.51 2.54 8.21
CA GLU A 135 -11.05 2.01 6.93
C GLU A 135 -12.13 2.03 5.84
N PHE A 136 -13.42 1.99 6.21
CA PHE A 136 -14.55 2.01 5.28
C PHE A 136 -15.10 3.41 5.04
N GLN A 137 -14.79 4.37 5.90
CA GLN A 137 -15.15 5.79 5.73
C GLN A 137 -14.31 6.52 4.66
N MET A 138 -13.46 5.80 3.95
CA MET A 138 -12.62 6.33 2.87
C MET A 138 -13.43 6.69 1.62
N ASP A 139 -13.05 7.78 0.96
CA ASP A 139 -13.66 8.22 -0.30
C ASP A 139 -13.61 7.12 -1.37
N GLY A 140 -14.79 6.69 -1.86
CA GLY A 140 -14.95 5.71 -2.93
C GLY A 140 -15.14 4.26 -2.47
N VAL A 141 -15.12 3.99 -1.16
CA VAL A 141 -15.61 2.73 -0.60
C VAL A 141 -17.11 2.86 -0.39
N GLU A 142 -17.90 2.21 -1.23
CA GLU A 142 -19.36 2.26 -1.20
C GLU A 142 -19.93 0.85 -1.37
N PHE A 143 -21.10 0.60 -0.79
CA PHE A 143 -21.85 -0.63 -1.05
C PHE A 143 -22.41 -0.62 -2.48
N ASN A 144 -21.72 -1.31 -3.38
CA ASN A 144 -22.10 -1.47 -4.78
C ASN A 144 -21.61 -2.82 -5.34
N ASP A 145 -21.90 -3.11 -6.61
CA ASP A 145 -21.49 -4.36 -7.26
C ASP A 145 -19.96 -4.56 -7.27
N ASN A 146 -19.19 -3.46 -7.27
CA ASN A 146 -17.73 -3.55 -7.17
C ASN A 146 -17.30 -4.05 -5.79
N PHE A 147 -17.97 -3.65 -4.72
CA PHE A 147 -17.68 -4.17 -3.37
C PHE A 147 -17.88 -5.67 -3.29
N ALA A 148 -19.02 -6.19 -3.77
CA ALA A 148 -19.30 -7.63 -3.81
C ALA A 148 -18.21 -8.39 -4.61
N THR A 149 -17.85 -7.86 -5.79
CA THR A 149 -16.80 -8.44 -6.64
C THR A 149 -15.43 -8.46 -5.94
N ARG A 150 -15.06 -7.37 -5.24
CA ARG A 150 -13.82 -7.25 -4.48
C ARG A 150 -13.77 -8.22 -3.31
N LEU A 151 -14.86 -8.34 -2.56
CA LEU A 151 -14.98 -9.28 -1.44
C LEU A 151 -14.86 -10.73 -1.91
N SER A 152 -15.56 -11.10 -2.98
CA SER A 152 -15.45 -12.44 -3.58
C SER A 152 -14.02 -12.74 -4.06
N SER A 153 -13.36 -11.76 -4.69
CA SER A 153 -11.96 -11.89 -5.10
C SER A 153 -11.02 -12.09 -3.90
N LEU A 154 -11.25 -11.36 -2.79
CA LEU A 154 -10.48 -11.53 -1.55
C LEU A 154 -10.66 -12.92 -0.95
N ARG A 155 -11.90 -13.42 -0.87
CA ARG A 155 -12.18 -14.78 -0.42
C ARG A 155 -11.44 -15.82 -1.25
N ALA A 156 -11.43 -15.67 -2.58
CA ALA A 156 -10.71 -16.56 -3.47
C ALA A 156 -9.19 -16.53 -3.23
N ILE A 157 -8.61 -15.35 -2.98
CA ILE A 157 -7.19 -15.18 -2.63
C ILE A 157 -6.89 -15.91 -1.32
N VAL A 158 -7.64 -15.64 -0.25
CA VAL A 158 -7.40 -16.25 1.07
C VAL A 158 -7.55 -17.76 0.99
N LYS A 159 -8.58 -18.27 0.32
CA LYS A 159 -8.79 -19.72 0.12
C LYS A 159 -7.61 -20.38 -0.59
N ARG A 160 -7.11 -19.74 -1.66
CA ARG A 160 -5.93 -20.23 -2.40
C ARG A 160 -4.69 -20.23 -1.50
N ASP A 161 -4.47 -19.17 -0.74
CA ASP A 161 -3.30 -19.02 0.10
C ASP A 161 -3.33 -19.99 1.29
N GLN A 162 -4.51 -20.26 1.87
CA GLN A 162 -4.71 -21.34 2.84
C GLN A 162 -4.40 -22.72 2.24
N GLY A 163 -4.83 -22.97 1.00
CA GLY A 163 -4.50 -24.20 0.28
C GLY A 163 -2.99 -24.37 0.05
N ARG A 164 -2.29 -23.28 -0.31
CA ARG A 164 -0.82 -23.25 -0.42
C ARG A 164 -0.15 -23.52 0.92
N ALA A 165 -0.57 -22.83 1.98
CA ALA A 165 -0.04 -23.04 3.33
C ALA A 165 -0.23 -24.49 3.81
N ALA A 166 -1.37 -25.12 3.50
CA ALA A 166 -1.61 -26.53 3.82
C ALA A 166 -0.69 -27.48 3.05
N ASN A 167 -0.39 -27.18 1.78
CA ASN A 167 0.56 -27.94 0.98
C ASN A 167 1.99 -27.76 1.48
N ASP A 168 2.39 -26.53 1.80
CA ASP A 168 3.71 -26.19 2.34
C ASP A 168 3.92 -26.87 3.69
N ARG A 169 2.90 -26.91 4.55
CA ARG A 169 2.93 -27.67 5.80
C ARG A 169 3.18 -29.16 5.56
N LYS A 170 2.46 -29.78 4.63
CA LYS A 170 2.67 -31.21 4.28
C LYS A 170 4.07 -31.44 3.70
N ALA A 171 4.57 -30.52 2.88
CA ALA A 171 5.91 -30.60 2.32
C ALA A 171 6.98 -30.48 3.42
N LEU A 172 6.78 -29.58 4.38
CA LEU A 172 7.64 -29.43 5.55
C LEU A 172 7.63 -30.69 6.42
N GLU A 173 6.47 -31.25 6.75
CA GLU A 173 6.35 -32.49 7.52
C GLU A 173 7.09 -33.65 6.83
N LYS A 174 6.97 -33.77 5.50
CA LYS A 174 7.71 -34.76 4.71
C LYS A 174 9.21 -34.49 4.74
N ALA A 175 9.63 -33.23 4.63
CA ALA A 175 11.04 -32.84 4.67
C ALA A 175 11.65 -33.14 6.04
N MET A 176 10.97 -32.80 7.14
CA MET A 176 11.39 -33.13 8.51
C MET A 176 11.53 -34.64 8.73
N LYS A 177 10.64 -35.45 8.15
CA LYS A 177 10.73 -36.92 8.21
C LYS A 177 11.95 -37.46 7.44
N ASN A 178 12.28 -36.87 6.30
CA ASN A 178 13.40 -37.30 5.46
C ASN A 178 14.76 -36.74 5.92
N HIS A 179 14.73 -35.60 6.60
CA HIS A 179 15.91 -34.87 7.08
C HIS A 179 15.73 -34.60 8.58
N PRO A 180 15.94 -35.62 9.44
CA PRO A 180 15.86 -35.42 10.87
C PRO A 180 16.90 -34.37 11.31
N VAL A 181 16.50 -33.55 12.29
CA VAL A 181 17.40 -32.55 12.88
C VAL A 181 18.57 -33.28 13.51
N GLN A 182 19.80 -32.84 13.20
CA GLN A 182 20.99 -33.37 13.84
C GLN A 182 20.99 -32.94 15.31
N GLU A 183 21.20 -33.91 16.21
CA GLU A 183 21.24 -33.65 17.66
C GLU A 183 22.42 -32.77 18.04
N LEU A 184 23.52 -32.88 17.28
CA LEU A 184 24.74 -32.13 17.48
C LEU A 184 24.97 -31.15 16.34
N ASN A 185 25.48 -29.98 16.70
CA ASN A 185 25.93 -28.98 15.74
C ASN A 185 27.30 -29.38 15.14
N HIS A 186 27.80 -28.56 14.21
CA HIS A 186 29.12 -28.76 13.58
C HIS A 186 30.32 -28.74 14.56
N ARG A 187 30.12 -28.33 15.81
CA ARG A 187 31.13 -28.32 16.89
C ARG A 187 31.00 -29.52 17.83
N GLY A 188 30.02 -30.41 17.61
CA GLY A 188 29.73 -31.54 18.49
C GLY A 188 28.95 -31.17 19.74
N GLU A 189 28.36 -29.98 19.82
CA GLU A 189 27.54 -29.52 20.95
C GLU A 189 26.04 -29.71 20.63
N PRO A 190 25.17 -29.82 21.65
CA PRO A 190 23.74 -29.94 21.42
C PRO A 190 23.17 -28.82 20.53
N GLN A 191 22.29 -29.19 19.61
CA GLN A 191 21.64 -28.28 18.71
C GLN A 191 20.74 -27.30 19.47
N TRP A 192 21.05 -26.00 19.41
CA TRP A 192 20.28 -24.96 20.11
C TRP A 192 18.86 -24.80 19.56
N ASN A 193 18.73 -24.69 18.23
CA ASN A 193 17.45 -24.36 17.61
C ASN A 193 16.45 -25.51 17.79
N GLY A 194 15.32 -25.23 18.44
CA GLY A 194 14.30 -26.23 18.76
C GLY A 194 14.62 -27.09 19.98
N SER A 195 15.67 -26.77 20.74
CA SER A 195 15.98 -27.43 22.01
C SER A 195 15.03 -26.99 23.13
N LEU A 196 14.93 -27.84 24.16
CA LEU A 196 14.25 -27.48 25.42
C LEU A 196 14.89 -26.23 26.06
N ALA A 197 16.21 -26.14 26.03
CA ALA A 197 16.96 -24.99 26.56
C ALA A 197 16.56 -23.67 25.87
N GLN A 198 16.29 -23.67 24.57
CA GLN A 198 15.79 -22.47 23.88
C GLN A 198 14.40 -22.06 24.36
N ALA A 199 13.48 -23.01 24.47
CA ALA A 199 12.12 -22.74 24.93
C ALA A 199 12.11 -22.18 26.37
N LEU A 200 12.92 -22.77 27.26
CA LEU A 200 13.07 -22.28 28.63
C LEU A 200 13.67 -20.87 28.68
N LEU A 201 14.67 -20.57 27.83
CA LEU A 201 15.25 -19.23 27.78
C LEU A 201 14.21 -18.20 27.31
N GLN A 202 13.39 -18.53 26.32
CA GLN A 202 12.32 -17.64 25.86
C GLN A 202 11.30 -17.36 26.97
N GLN A 203 10.95 -18.37 27.77
CA GLN A 203 10.12 -18.20 28.95
C GLN A 203 10.79 -17.30 30.01
N ASP A 204 12.05 -17.58 30.37
CA ASP A 204 12.78 -16.77 31.35
C ASP A 204 12.95 -15.31 30.89
N MET A 205 13.10 -15.10 29.58
CA MET A 205 13.12 -13.75 29.01
C MET A 205 11.74 -13.07 29.00
N ALA A 206 10.65 -13.83 28.84
CA ALA A 206 9.29 -13.29 28.98
C ALA A 206 8.98 -12.89 30.44
N GLU A 207 9.57 -13.60 31.40
CA GLU A 207 9.53 -13.29 32.83
C GLU A 207 10.53 -12.18 33.23
N GLY A 208 11.29 -11.60 32.28
CA GLY A 208 12.24 -10.52 32.56
C GLY A 208 13.51 -10.94 33.29
N LYS A 209 13.76 -12.24 33.51
CA LYS A 209 14.91 -12.71 34.30
C LYS A 209 16.25 -12.29 33.72
N HIS A 210 16.35 -12.22 32.40
CA HIS A 210 17.54 -11.77 31.68
C HIS A 210 17.90 -10.28 31.90
N GLU A 211 16.97 -9.47 32.43
CA GLU A 211 17.21 -8.07 32.80
C GLU A 211 17.62 -7.96 34.29
N THR A 212 17.11 -8.87 35.13
CA THR A 212 17.39 -8.87 36.57
C THR A 212 18.63 -9.68 36.98
N MET A 213 18.98 -10.71 36.20
CA MET A 213 20.07 -11.65 36.50
C MET A 213 21.17 -11.53 35.47
N ARG A 214 22.41 -11.73 35.90
CA ARG A 214 23.53 -11.80 34.96
C ARG A 214 23.42 -13.06 34.10
N PRO A 215 23.93 -13.05 32.85
CA PRO A 215 23.94 -14.24 31.99
C PRO A 215 24.49 -15.50 32.64
N SER A 216 25.53 -15.36 33.49
CA SER A 216 26.12 -16.49 34.21
C SER A 216 25.21 -17.04 35.31
N GLU A 217 24.48 -16.18 36.02
CA GLU A 217 23.53 -16.59 37.07
C GLU A 217 22.31 -17.27 36.45
N LEU A 218 21.82 -16.73 35.33
CA LEU A 218 20.71 -17.32 34.58
C LEU A 218 21.10 -18.70 34.01
N TRP A 219 22.33 -18.83 33.50
CA TRP A 219 22.87 -20.13 33.07
C TRP A 219 22.98 -21.13 34.23
N GLU A 220 23.31 -20.65 35.43
CA GLU A 220 23.41 -21.50 36.61
C GLU A 220 22.06 -21.95 37.18
N ALA A 221 21.01 -21.18 36.92
CA ALA A 221 19.67 -21.38 37.47
C ALA A 221 18.97 -22.66 36.98
N ARG A 222 19.32 -23.15 35.78
CA ARG A 222 18.68 -24.33 35.17
C ARG A 222 19.72 -25.34 34.67
N PRO A 223 19.57 -26.65 34.97
CA PRO A 223 20.48 -27.67 34.46
C PRO A 223 20.45 -27.78 32.93
N GLU A 224 19.31 -27.53 32.28
CA GLU A 224 19.13 -27.65 30.83
C GLU A 224 20.03 -26.67 30.05
N TYR A 225 20.36 -25.50 30.64
CA TYR A 225 21.30 -24.55 30.02
C TYR A 225 22.74 -25.04 30.08
N LYS A 226 23.11 -25.76 31.14
CA LYS A 226 24.45 -26.33 31.32
C LYS A 226 24.65 -27.53 30.40
N GLU A 227 23.60 -28.32 30.20
CA GLU A 227 23.60 -29.43 29.25
C GLU A 227 23.72 -28.93 27.81
N ALA A 228 23.03 -27.84 27.45
CA ALA A 228 23.09 -27.26 26.12
C ALA A 228 24.40 -26.52 25.82
N PHE A 229 25.06 -25.94 26.84
CA PHE A 229 26.29 -25.16 26.67
C PHE A 229 27.36 -25.57 27.67
N SER A 230 28.47 -26.09 27.15
CA SER A 230 29.68 -26.37 27.94
C SER A 230 30.38 -25.10 28.43
N ARG A 231 30.15 -23.95 27.79
CA ARG A 231 30.80 -22.67 28.13
C ARG A 231 29.76 -21.59 28.45
N LYS A 232 30.00 -20.85 29.54
CA LYS A 232 29.16 -19.72 29.98
C LYS A 232 29.04 -18.61 28.92
N ASP A 233 30.12 -18.32 28.20
CA ASP A 233 30.13 -17.27 27.18
C ASP A 233 29.21 -17.57 25.99
N ASP A 234 29.04 -18.85 25.63
CA ASP A 234 28.17 -19.25 24.52
C ASP A 234 26.70 -19.00 24.87
N PHE A 235 26.30 -19.22 26.12
CA PHE A 235 24.96 -18.91 26.61
C PHE A 235 24.66 -17.40 26.58
N ARG A 236 25.63 -16.56 26.96
CA ARG A 236 25.49 -15.09 26.85
C ARG A 236 25.20 -14.67 25.41
N TRP A 237 25.86 -15.29 24.44
CA TRP A 237 25.60 -15.01 23.03
C TRP A 237 24.18 -15.39 22.61
N LYS A 238 23.62 -16.47 23.17
CA LYS A 238 22.22 -16.86 22.92
C LYS A 238 21.19 -15.89 23.49
N ILE A 239 21.41 -15.38 24.69
CA ILE A 239 20.57 -14.31 25.24
C ILE A 239 20.56 -13.12 24.28
N ARG A 240 21.74 -12.67 23.84
CA ARG A 240 21.85 -11.57 22.86
C ARG A 240 21.17 -11.89 21.54
N GLN A 241 21.27 -13.13 21.05
CA GLN A 241 20.61 -13.58 19.84
C GLN A 241 19.09 -13.45 19.96
N GLU A 242 18.49 -13.92 21.06
CA GLU A 242 17.04 -13.82 21.29
C GLU A 242 16.59 -12.35 21.47
N ILE A 243 17.37 -11.50 22.16
CA ILE A 243 17.10 -10.05 22.26
C ILE A 243 17.07 -9.41 20.86
N ARG A 244 18.07 -9.71 20.02
CA ARG A 244 18.14 -9.18 18.65
C ARG A 244 16.95 -9.63 17.81
N THR A 245 16.55 -10.90 17.95
CA THR A 245 15.35 -11.41 17.28
C THR A 245 14.10 -10.65 17.72
N LYS A 246 13.92 -10.43 19.03
CA LYS A 246 12.79 -9.63 19.55
C LYS A 246 12.79 -8.20 18.98
N LYS A 247 13.93 -7.50 19.02
CA LYS A 247 14.07 -6.14 18.46
C LYS A 247 13.76 -6.11 16.96
N TYR A 248 14.22 -7.12 16.22
CA TYR A 248 13.94 -7.23 14.79
C TYR A 248 12.45 -7.44 14.51
N LEU A 249 11.78 -8.35 15.23
CA LEU A 249 10.35 -8.60 15.08
C LEU A 249 9.53 -7.34 15.40
N TYR A 250 9.84 -6.66 16.50
CA TYR A 250 9.24 -5.36 16.85
C TYR A 250 9.41 -4.33 15.72
N THR A 251 10.60 -4.25 15.13
CA THR A 251 10.87 -3.32 14.02
C THR A 251 10.03 -3.66 12.78
N LEU A 252 9.76 -4.94 12.52
CA LEU A 252 8.88 -5.35 11.41
C LEU A 252 7.43 -4.93 11.67
N GLU A 253 6.93 -5.15 12.88
CA GLU A 253 5.59 -4.75 13.30
C GLU A 253 5.42 -3.23 13.23
N TYR A 254 6.32 -2.48 13.86
CA TYR A 254 6.33 -1.02 13.84
C TYR A 254 6.34 -0.46 12.40
N ARG A 255 7.17 -1.00 11.51
CA ARG A 255 7.20 -0.58 10.10
C ARG A 255 5.91 -0.90 9.35
N ALA A 256 5.27 -2.02 9.65
CA ALA A 256 3.99 -2.38 9.05
C ALA A 256 2.87 -1.42 9.50
N GLU A 257 2.84 -1.08 10.79
CA GLU A 257 1.89 -0.11 11.37
C GLU A 257 2.12 1.30 10.84
N GLU A 258 3.37 1.77 10.79
CA GLU A 258 3.71 3.06 10.18
C GLU A 258 3.25 3.15 8.72
N LYS A 259 3.42 2.07 7.95
CA LYS A 259 2.97 2.01 6.56
C LYS A 259 1.45 2.11 6.48
N LEU A 260 0.73 1.42 7.36
CA LEU A 260 -0.73 1.50 7.46
C LEU A 260 -1.18 2.92 7.81
N ARG A 261 -0.57 3.54 8.82
CA ARG A 261 -0.83 4.93 9.24
C ARG A 261 -0.61 5.93 8.10
N LYS A 262 0.49 5.79 7.35
CA LYS A 262 0.80 6.62 6.18
C LYS A 262 -0.24 6.46 5.06
N ASN A 263 -0.73 5.24 4.83
CA ASN A 263 -1.79 4.99 3.85
C ASN A 263 -3.12 5.63 4.29
N LEU A 264 -3.49 5.51 5.56
CA LEU A 264 -4.67 6.17 6.12
C LEU A 264 -4.60 7.71 5.96
N LYS A 265 -3.47 8.33 6.33
CA LYS A 265 -3.25 9.78 6.16
C LYS A 265 -3.32 10.21 4.68
N LYS A 266 -2.74 9.42 3.76
CA LYS A 266 -2.75 9.72 2.31
C LYS A 266 -4.17 9.77 1.72
N GLU A 267 -5.04 8.92 2.23
CA GLU A 267 -6.41 8.76 1.72
C GLU A 267 -7.42 9.66 2.47
N GLY A 268 -6.92 10.60 3.28
CA GLY A 268 -7.74 11.67 3.87
C GLY A 268 -8.30 11.38 5.27
N ILE A 269 -7.95 10.26 5.89
CA ILE A 269 -8.34 9.97 7.28
C ILE A 269 -7.31 10.62 8.21
N VAL A 270 -7.72 11.70 8.86
CA VAL A 270 -6.95 12.32 9.94
C VAL A 270 -7.21 11.50 11.20
N LEU A 271 -6.29 10.59 11.51
CA LEU A 271 -6.20 10.03 12.86
C LEU A 271 -5.86 11.19 13.81
N PRO A 272 -6.52 11.32 14.97
CA PRO A 272 -6.06 12.25 16.00
C PRO A 272 -4.59 11.93 16.27
N ASP A 273 -3.74 12.95 16.16
CA ASP A 273 -2.32 12.80 16.44
C ASP A 273 -2.19 12.35 17.90
N GLN A 274 -1.97 11.06 18.11
CA GLN A 274 -1.34 10.55 19.32
C GLN A 274 0.16 10.89 19.20
N ASP A 275 0.45 12.19 19.20
CA ASP A 275 1.79 12.74 19.36
C ASP A 275 2.00 13.15 20.83
N GLU A 276 1.32 12.48 21.77
CA GLU A 276 1.70 12.50 23.18
C GLU A 276 2.43 11.20 23.51
N ASP A 277 3.76 11.33 23.64
CA ASP A 277 4.64 10.55 24.51
C ASP A 277 5.04 9.13 24.13
N LEU A 278 5.47 8.93 22.87
CA LEU A 278 6.41 7.84 22.54
C LEU A 278 7.79 8.36 22.10
N ASP A 279 8.17 9.56 22.58
CA ASP A 279 9.56 10.05 22.58
C ASP A 279 10.34 9.50 23.79
N GLY A 280 9.87 8.37 24.35
CA GLY A 280 10.72 7.41 25.03
C GLY A 280 11.57 6.69 23.99
N VAL A 281 12.44 7.44 23.31
CA VAL A 281 13.69 6.91 22.78
C VAL A 281 14.35 6.26 23.99
N MET A 282 14.15 4.95 24.12
CA MET A 282 15.01 4.15 24.96
C MET A 282 16.35 4.22 24.24
N ASP A 283 17.16 5.21 24.63
CA ASP A 283 18.57 5.35 24.30
C ASP A 283 19.23 4.04 24.75
N LEU A 284 19.21 3.08 23.82
CA LEU A 284 19.77 1.76 23.96
C LEU A 284 21.28 1.76 23.67
N GLU A 285 21.92 2.93 23.71
CA GLU A 285 23.37 3.11 23.68
C GLU A 285 24.03 2.97 25.07
N GLU A 286 23.27 2.93 26.18
CA GLU A 286 23.84 2.76 27.53
C GLU A 286 23.84 1.30 28.07
N MET A 287 23.81 0.29 27.18
CA MET A 287 23.99 -1.12 27.60
C MET A 287 25.15 -1.85 26.90
N GLU A 288 26.18 -1.12 26.46
CA GLU A 288 27.42 -1.74 25.98
C GLU A 288 28.50 -1.95 27.05
N ASP A 289 28.32 -1.47 28.28
CA ASP A 289 29.22 -1.77 29.40
C ASP A 289 28.47 -2.28 30.64
N THR A 290 28.25 -3.60 30.72
CA THR A 290 28.24 -4.41 31.96
C THR A 290 28.14 -5.91 31.68
#